data_AF-A0A2P1BUJ1-F1
#
_entry.id   AF-A0A2P1BUJ1-F1
#
_cell.length_a   1.000
_cell.length_b   1.000
_cell.length_c   1.000
_cell.angle_alpha   90.00
_cell.angle_beta   90.00
_cell.angle_gamma   90.00
#
_symmetry.space_group_name_H-M   'P 1'
#
loop_
_entity.id
_entity.type
_entity.pdbx_description
1 polymer ?
#
loop_
_entity_poly.entity_id
_entity_poly.type
_entity_poly.pdbx_seq_one_letter_code
_entity_poly.pdbx_strand_id
1 'polypeptide(L)'
;MDLPKSEHVIMAGIDATDPDQIVGKGHNLIFRLLDELDAATTHHSELAEMIEAHEDDPRRRAAMMKAIELPGRANVVKALATAFKTWNESKAPEGKKAQRQAAAEKVAGKFTPRSGPKLAVNNS
;
A
#
# COMPACT_ATOMS: atom_id res chain seq x y z
N MET A 1 -28.34 21.63 4.69
CA MET A 1 -28.23 20.37 3.94
C MET A 1 -27.34 19.49 4.80
N ASP A 2 -27.94 18.56 5.54
CA ASP A 2 -27.21 17.73 6.49
C ASP A 2 -26.47 16.64 5.71
N LEU A 3 -25.16 16.55 5.85
CA LEU A 3 -24.36 15.52 5.18
C LEU A 3 -24.75 14.15 5.78
N PRO A 4 -24.96 13.10 4.96
CA PRO A 4 -25.24 11.79 5.48
C PRO A 4 -24.06 11.33 6.36
N LYS A 5 -24.33 10.96 7.61
CA LYS A 5 -23.33 10.36 8.48
C LYS A 5 -22.85 9.06 7.83
N SER A 6 -21.56 8.98 7.53
CA SER A 6 -20.95 7.74 7.04
C SER A 6 -21.14 6.66 8.10
N GLU A 7 -21.81 5.58 7.73
CA GLU A 7 -22.01 4.44 8.61
C GLU A 7 -20.68 3.73 8.83
N HIS A 8 -20.26 3.62 10.09
CA HIS A 8 -19.03 2.93 10.45
C HIS A 8 -19.17 1.43 10.18
N VAL A 9 -18.22 0.85 9.44
CA VAL A 9 -18.22 -0.58 9.12
C VAL A 9 -17.14 -1.26 9.95
N ILE A 10 -17.54 -1.99 10.99
CA ILE A 10 -16.58 -2.67 11.87
C ILE A 10 -16.28 -4.08 11.33
N MET A 11 -15.02 -4.34 10.98
CA MET A 11 -14.52 -5.66 10.56
C MET A 11 -13.34 -6.11 11.43
N ALA A 12 -13.48 -7.26 12.10
CA ALA A 12 -12.43 -7.83 12.94
C ALA A 12 -11.82 -6.80 13.93
N GLY A 13 -12.70 -6.07 14.62
CA GLY A 13 -12.35 -5.05 15.61
C GLY A 13 -11.83 -3.73 15.04
N ILE A 14 -11.96 -3.49 13.74
CA ILE A 14 -11.45 -2.31 13.05
C ILE A 14 -12.55 -1.60 12.32
N ASP A 15 -12.60 -0.29 12.45
CA ASP A 15 -13.40 0.53 11.57
C ASP A 15 -12.77 0.58 10.17
N ALA A 16 -13.40 -0.13 9.23
CA ALA A 16 -12.99 -0.18 7.83
C ALA A 16 -13.25 1.14 7.09
N THR A 17 -13.87 2.12 7.75
CA THR A 17 -13.99 3.50 7.24
C THR A 17 -12.92 4.44 7.78
N ASP A 18 -12.09 3.99 8.74
CA ASP A 18 -10.98 4.74 9.34
C ASP A 18 -9.63 4.34 8.70
N PRO A 19 -9.03 5.19 7.85
CA PRO A 19 -7.76 4.89 7.19
C PRO A 19 -6.61 4.64 8.17
N ASP A 20 -6.61 5.30 9.33
CA ASP A 20 -5.52 5.17 10.30
C ASP A 20 -5.53 3.81 10.99
N GLN A 21 -6.73 3.28 11.30
CA GLN A 21 -6.88 1.93 11.84
C GLN A 21 -6.53 0.85 10.81
N ILE A 22 -6.94 1.03 9.55
CA ILE A 22 -6.60 0.09 8.46
C ILE A 22 -5.08 0.00 8.28
N VAL A 23 -4.41 1.14 8.16
CA VAL A 23 -2.96 1.16 7.99
C VAL A 23 -2.25 0.62 9.24
N GLY A 24 -2.73 0.97 10.44
CA GLY A 24 -2.19 0.43 11.69
C GLY A 24 -2.24 -1.10 11.74
N LYS A 25 -3.37 -1.71 11.35
CA LYS A 25 -3.47 -3.18 11.24
C LYS A 25 -2.52 -3.73 10.19
N GLY A 26 -2.41 -3.05 9.06
CA GLY A 26 -1.48 -3.40 8.00
C GLY A 26 -0.06 -3.53 8.55
N HIS A 27 0.47 -2.48 9.18
CA HIS A 27 1.81 -2.50 9.77
C HIS A 27 2.00 -3.68 10.73
N ASN A 28 1.05 -3.91 11.63
CA ASN A 28 1.11 -5.03 12.57
C ASN A 28 1.09 -6.40 11.88
N LEU A 29 0.45 -6.52 10.72
CA LEU A 29 0.49 -7.75 9.93
C LEU A 29 1.84 -7.93 9.23
N ILE A 30 2.40 -6.86 8.65
CA ILE A 30 3.73 -6.92 8.04
C ILE A 30 4.80 -7.35 9.05
N PHE A 31 4.80 -6.79 10.26
CA PHE A 31 5.78 -7.18 11.29
C PHE A 31 5.69 -8.67 11.64
N ARG A 32 4.48 -9.18 11.86
CA ARG A 32 4.29 -10.62 12.11
C ARG A 32 4.76 -11.50 10.96
N LEU A 33 4.53 -11.08 9.71
CA LEU A 33 5.00 -11.81 8.53
C LEU A 33 6.53 -11.74 8.37
N LEU A 34 7.17 -10.65 8.79
CA LEU A 34 8.63 -10.54 8.83
C LEU A 34 9.22 -11.47 9.90
N ASP A 35 8.61 -11.52 11.09
CA ASP A 35 9.05 -12.42 12.17
C ASP A 35 8.93 -13.90 11.75
N GLU A 36 7.81 -14.28 11.12
CA GLU A 36 7.62 -15.64 10.59
C GLU A 36 8.66 -15.98 9.50
N LEU A 37 9.00 -15.01 8.67
CA LEU A 37 9.99 -15.18 7.61
C LEU A 37 11.41 -15.32 8.15
N ASP A 38 11.72 -14.60 9.23
CA ASP A 38 12.99 -14.73 9.96
C ASP A 38 13.11 -16.11 10.60
N ALA A 39 12.03 -16.59 11.25
CA ALA A 39 11.97 -17.94 11.78
C ALA A 39 12.16 -19.00 10.69
N ALA A 40 11.46 -18.89 9.55
CA ALA A 40 11.60 -19.82 8.43
C ALA A 40 13.01 -19.78 7.78
N THR A 41 13.71 -18.65 7.90
CA THR A 41 15.09 -18.51 7.41
C THR A 41 16.09 -19.14 8.39
N THR A 42 15.92 -18.89 9.68
CA THR A 42 16.76 -19.42 10.75
C THR A 42 16.67 -20.94 10.86
N HIS A 43 15.45 -21.48 10.81
CA HIS A 43 15.16 -22.90 10.98
C HIS A 43 15.04 -23.65 9.64
N HIS A 44 15.60 -23.11 8.55
CA HIS A 44 15.42 -23.67 7.21
C HIS A 44 15.80 -25.16 7.12
N SER A 45 16.97 -25.54 7.64
CA SER A 45 17.46 -26.93 7.59
C SER A 45 16.58 -27.86 8.43
N GLU A 46 16.21 -27.45 9.65
CA GLU A 46 15.34 -28.23 10.53
C GLU A 46 13.96 -28.45 9.90
N LEU A 47 13.40 -27.42 9.25
CA LEU A 47 12.15 -27.53 8.52
C LEU A 47 12.26 -28.48 7.32
N ALA A 48 13.36 -28.41 6.56
CA ALA A 48 13.61 -29.31 5.45
C ALA A 48 13.69 -30.77 5.91
N GLU A 49 14.43 -31.04 6.99
CA GLU A 49 14.55 -32.37 7.59
C GLU A 49 13.19 -32.89 8.08
N MET A 50 12.39 -32.04 8.75
CA MET A 50 11.03 -32.41 9.18
C MET A 50 10.11 -32.74 8.00
N ILE A 51 10.16 -31.95 6.93
CA ILE A 51 9.36 -32.18 5.72
C ILE A 51 9.76 -33.51 5.06
N GLU A 52 11.07 -33.79 4.95
CA GLU A 52 11.56 -35.04 4.40
C GLU A 52 11.19 -36.27 5.25
N ALA A 53 11.20 -36.13 6.58
CA ALA A 53 10.93 -37.22 7.51
C ALA A 53 9.43 -37.55 7.64
N HIS A 54 8.53 -36.60 7.39
CA HIS A 54 7.11 -36.73 7.75
C HIS A 54 6.13 -36.57 6.58
N GLU A 55 6.56 -36.13 5.40
CA GLU A 55 5.67 -36.00 4.24
C GLU A 55 5.98 -37.04 3.14
N ASP A 56 5.14 -38.08 3.13
CA ASP A 56 5.23 -39.18 2.17
C ASP A 56 4.75 -38.79 0.76
N ASP A 57 3.75 -37.89 0.67
CA ASP A 57 3.22 -37.49 -0.63
C ASP A 57 4.22 -36.59 -1.36
N PRO A 58 4.73 -37.02 -2.53
CA PRO A 58 5.80 -36.31 -3.21
C PRO A 58 5.37 -34.92 -3.71
N ARG A 59 4.07 -34.70 -3.98
CA ARG A 59 3.56 -33.39 -4.42
C ARG A 59 3.46 -32.44 -3.24
N ARG A 60 2.93 -32.90 -2.11
CA ARG A 60 2.88 -32.09 -0.88
C ARG A 60 4.28 -31.78 -0.37
N ARG A 61 5.18 -32.76 -0.36
CA ARG A 61 6.59 -32.56 0.01
C ARG A 61 7.24 -31.49 -0.85
N ALA A 62 7.11 -31.59 -2.18
CA ALA A 62 7.65 -30.59 -3.10
C ALA A 62 7.06 -29.18 -2.89
N ALA A 63 5.76 -29.09 -2.60
CA ALA A 63 5.11 -27.81 -2.31
C ALA A 63 5.61 -27.19 -1.00
N MET A 64 5.77 -27.99 0.07
CA MET A 64 6.30 -27.55 1.35
C MET A 64 7.77 -27.13 1.24
N MET A 65 8.60 -27.93 0.56
CA MET A 65 9.99 -27.58 0.29
C MET A 65 10.10 -26.24 -0.43
N LYS A 66 9.31 -26.05 -1.49
CA LYS A 66 9.27 -24.78 -2.23
C LYS A 66 8.87 -23.59 -1.35
N ALA A 67 7.94 -23.77 -0.41
CA ALA A 67 7.51 -22.71 0.49
C ALA A 67 8.64 -22.23 1.41
N ILE A 68 9.54 -23.14 1.80
CA ILE A 68 10.69 -22.82 2.65
C ILE A 68 11.95 -22.45 1.85
N GLU A 69 11.94 -22.40 0.50
CA GLU A 69 13.14 -22.05 -0.26
C GLU A 69 13.46 -20.54 -0.25
N LEU A 70 14.75 -20.20 -0.33
CA LEU A 70 15.25 -18.83 -0.31
C LEU A 70 14.61 -17.90 -1.37
N PRO A 71 14.39 -18.31 -2.63
CA PRO A 71 13.72 -17.45 -3.62
C PRO A 71 12.27 -17.13 -3.26
N GLY A 72 11.56 -18.09 -2.67
CA GLY A 72 10.20 -17.88 -2.14
C GLY A 72 10.21 -16.80 -1.06
N ARG A 73 11.12 -16.94 -0.09
CA ARG A 73 11.29 -16.00 1.02
C ARG A 73 11.67 -14.59 0.55
N ALA A 74 12.60 -14.46 -0.39
CA ALA A 74 13.02 -13.17 -0.95
C ALA A 74 11.88 -12.43 -1.66
N ASN A 75 11.01 -13.16 -2.37
CA ASN A 75 9.82 -12.58 -3.00
C ASN A 75 8.81 -12.06 -1.96
N VAL A 76 8.65 -12.78 -0.84
CA VAL A 76 7.81 -12.32 0.28
C VAL A 76 8.36 -11.02 0.87
N VAL A 77 9.68 -10.90 1.13
CA VAL A 77 10.29 -9.63 1.59
C VAL A 77 9.96 -8.48 0.64
N LYS A 78 10.15 -8.68 -0.67
CA LYS A 78 9.89 -7.65 -1.68
C LYS A 78 8.42 -7.21 -1.68
N ALA A 79 7.50 -8.16 -1.56
CA ALA A 79 6.07 -7.88 -1.50
C ALA A 79 5.73 -7.07 -0.23
N LEU A 80 6.27 -7.47 0.93
CA LEU A 80 6.08 -6.76 2.21
C LEU A 80 6.66 -5.34 2.17
N ALA A 81 7.87 -5.16 1.62
CA ALA A 81 8.48 -3.84 1.46
C ALA A 81 7.64 -2.92 0.54
N THR A 82 7.05 -3.49 -0.50
CA THR A 82 6.15 -2.77 -1.41
C THR A 82 4.88 -2.35 -0.67
N ALA A 83 4.25 -3.27 0.06
CA ALA A 83 3.05 -2.98 0.87
C ALA A 83 3.33 -1.89 1.92
N PHE A 84 4.46 -1.99 2.63
CA PHE A 84 4.89 -1.01 3.62
C PHE A 84 5.07 0.39 3.00
N LYS A 85 5.70 0.47 1.83
CA LYS A 85 5.83 1.73 1.08
C LYS A 85 4.46 2.32 0.72
N THR A 86 3.57 1.52 0.14
CA THR A 86 2.24 1.96 -0.28
C THR A 86 1.41 2.50 0.90
N TRP A 87 1.47 1.84 2.06
CA TRP A 87 0.75 2.29 3.24
C TRP A 87 1.33 3.56 3.87
N ASN A 88 2.67 3.71 3.90
CA ASN A 88 3.30 4.95 4.33
C ASN A 88 3.02 6.12 3.38
N GLU A 89 2.96 5.88 2.07
CA GLU A 89 2.53 6.87 1.09
C GLU A 89 1.06 7.25 1.26
N SER A 90 0.22 6.33 1.74
CA SER A 90 -1.20 6.57 2.04
C SER A 90 -1.42 7.38 3.33
N LYS A 91 -0.51 7.28 4.31
CA LYS A 91 -0.48 8.15 5.50
C LYS A 91 0.19 9.49 5.28
N ALA A 92 0.94 9.67 4.19
CA ALA A 92 1.55 10.95 3.89
C ALA A 92 0.42 11.99 3.76
N PRO A 93 0.44 13.09 4.53
CA PRO A 93 -0.58 14.11 4.43
C PRO A 93 -0.68 14.56 2.97
N GLU A 94 -1.88 14.96 2.54
CA GLU A 94 -2.21 15.36 1.17
C GLU A 94 -1.16 16.29 0.53
N GLY A 95 -0.39 17.02 1.35
CA GLY A 95 1.03 17.33 1.17
C GLY A 95 1.57 17.27 -0.24
N LYS A 96 1.99 16.11 -0.77
CA LYS A 96 2.63 16.05 -2.11
C LYS A 96 1.67 16.24 -3.28
N LYS A 97 0.44 15.72 -3.21
CA LYS A 97 -0.57 15.91 -4.27
C LYS A 97 -1.17 17.31 -4.18
N ALA A 98 -1.54 17.74 -2.97
CA ALA A 98 -2.01 19.08 -2.69
C ALA A 98 -0.93 20.15 -2.97
N GLN A 99 0.36 19.91 -2.70
CA GLN A 99 1.44 20.82 -3.10
C GLN A 99 1.61 20.87 -4.61
N ARG A 100 1.49 19.74 -5.32
CA ARG A 100 1.55 19.74 -6.79
C ARG A 100 0.35 20.46 -7.41
N GLN A 101 -0.84 20.27 -6.85
CA GLN A 101 -2.06 20.96 -7.24
C GLN A 101 -1.94 22.47 -6.96
N ALA A 102 -1.57 22.86 -5.75
CA ALA A 102 -1.39 24.26 -5.35
C ALA A 102 -0.25 24.94 -6.13
N ALA A 103 0.80 24.20 -6.50
CA ALA A 103 1.85 24.70 -7.39
C ALA A 103 1.31 24.91 -8.81
N ALA A 104 0.54 23.96 -9.36
CA ALA A 104 -0.07 24.10 -10.69
C ALA A 104 -1.07 25.26 -10.74
N GLU A 105 -1.91 25.42 -9.72
CA GLU A 105 -2.87 26.52 -9.59
C GLU A 105 -2.19 27.88 -9.47
N LYS A 106 -1.05 27.97 -8.76
CA LYS A 106 -0.23 29.20 -8.69
C LYS A 106 0.34 29.62 -10.04
N VAL A 107 0.64 28.68 -10.94
CA VAL A 107 1.19 28.99 -12.26
C VAL A 107 0.09 29.25 -13.30
N ALA A 108 -1.10 28.67 -13.13
CA ALA A 108 -2.23 28.81 -14.06
C ALA A 108 -2.65 30.27 -14.28
N GLY A 109 -2.64 31.12 -13.24
CA GLY A 109 -2.99 32.54 -13.36
C GLY A 109 -1.95 33.40 -14.10
N LYS A 110 -0.70 32.93 -14.22
CA LYS A 110 0.42 33.70 -14.81
C LYS A 110 0.41 33.68 -16.34
N PHE A 111 -0.29 32.73 -16.95
CA PHE A 111 -0.35 32.54 -18.41
C PHE A 111 -1.76 32.75 -18.98
N THR A 112 -2.70 33.27 -18.19
CA THR A 112 -4.05 33.60 -18.68
C THR A 112 -3.94 34.68 -19.78
N PRO A 113 -4.38 34.41 -21.02
CA PRO A 113 -4.26 35.38 -22.11
C PRO A 113 -5.08 36.62 -21.77
N ARG A 114 -4.43 37.79 -21.81
CA ARG A 114 -5.06 39.09 -21.58
C ARG A 114 -6.18 39.27 -22.61
N SER A 115 -7.41 39.51 -22.16
CA SER A 115 -8.52 39.82 -23.06
C SER A 115 -8.13 41.02 -23.94
N GLY A 116 -8.14 40.79 -25.26
CA GLY A 116 -7.75 41.79 -26.25
C GLY A 116 -8.69 43.01 -26.24
N PRO A 117 -8.23 44.18 -26.69
CA PRO A 117 -9.04 45.39 -26.69
C PRO A 117 -10.29 45.20 -27.55
N LYS A 118 -11.46 45.57 -26.99
CA LYS A 118 -12.74 45.53 -27.71
C LYS A 118 -12.79 46.71 -28.69
N LEU A 119 -13.00 46.42 -29.98
CA LEU A 119 -13.25 47.46 -30.99
C LEU A 119 -14.60 48.14 -30.68
N ALA A 120 -14.57 49.44 -30.37
CA ALA A 120 -15.75 50.28 -30.39
C ALA A 120 -15.92 50.81 -31.82
N VAL A 121 -16.75 50.15 -32.62
CA VAL A 121 -17.18 50.68 -33.91
C VAL A 121 -18.48 51.44 -33.71
N ASN A 122 -18.44 52.75 -33.98
CA ASN A 122 -19.61 53.61 -34.07
C ASN A 122 -19.76 53.98 -35.55
N ASN A 123 -20.79 53.44 -36.21
CA ASN A 123 -21.09 53.78 -37.61
C ASN A 123 -22.23 54.79 -37.59
N SER A 124 -21.91 56.02 -37.97
CA SER A 124 -22.84 57.13 -38.12
C SER A 124 -23.73 56.96 -39.35
#